data_AF-A0A0T6B2L8-F1
#
_entry.id   AF-A0A0T6B2L8-F1
#
_cell.length_a   1.000
_cell.length_b   1.000
_cell.length_c   1.000
_cell.angle_alpha   90.00
_cell.angle_beta   90.00
_cell.angle_gamma   90.00
#
_symmetry.space_group_name_H-M   'P 1'
#
loop_
_entity.id
_entity.type
_entity.pdbx_description
1 polymer ?
#
loop_
_entity_poly.entity_id
_entity_poly.type
_entity_poly.pdbx_seq_one_letter_code
_entity_poly.pdbx_strand_id
1 'polypeptide(L)'
;RARWLFWTDWGENPRIERVGMDGTNRSVIINTKIYWPNGLTLDTATQRVYFADSKLDYIDFCYYNGTGRQQVLAASHYLLHPHSLTLFEDTLYWTDRQLNRVLSAHKFKGNNQTVVSHLISQPLSIHVHHPSLQPISSNPCESQPCQHICLLSPSASQGYTCKCKPGFRTTPDGNCIEEEISFLMVMRGSQIIDVSTRPGDKTTGYLTPIVGVDHGLQIDYDRKTASVMWVEGKDNDGDNCTVWSMSYTGGKKSQFAGIDSNIIGAPAVVAFDWLGRNLFFGNRITSTLEVMKVDGKTKPRAIILANNGNNTSVARPRSMCIDPIDGKIYWTDEGGFGVPEKIGRVNMDGSNPIILAQPTKPDAITIDIDRKIIYFSTQFPTQIKSINVDGTGERTIMDESNNVGQAKALGVMNNTLFYLDPTYEKLVRVDLNDINNPKVILENEPDLKTFTIFKKRPLVDHPCLISNGNCDQICLPSEGRSRLCTCGVGFRKDNEVRCAEFKTYAVVAQLDTIRGFSLKDSSEAMVPISGPGHHILHVDIHYSDNWIYWVEYNRGTWNGIFRIRPNGTDMQPVIREGIG
;
A
#
# COMPACT_ATOMS: atom_id res chain seq x y z
N ARG A 1 4.75 -17.96 37.56
CA ARG A 1 4.38 -16.54 37.33
C ARG A 1 3.52 -16.48 36.07
N ALA A 2 2.47 -15.66 36.06
CA ALA A 2 1.50 -15.66 34.97
C ALA A 2 2.07 -14.95 33.74
N ARG A 3 2.20 -15.69 32.64
CA ARG A 3 2.67 -15.21 31.32
C ARG A 3 1.47 -15.22 30.35
N TRP A 4 0.39 -14.61 30.81
CA TRP A 4 -0.94 -14.69 30.19
C TRP A 4 -1.39 -13.29 29.81
N LEU A 5 -1.98 -13.18 28.64
CA LEU A 5 -2.73 -12.02 28.17
C LEU A 5 -4.21 -12.34 28.33
N PHE A 6 -4.98 -11.37 28.82
CA PHE A 6 -6.43 -11.45 29.00
C PHE A 6 -7.08 -10.35 28.18
N TRP A 7 -8.22 -10.66 27.55
CA TRP A 7 -9.00 -9.67 26.80
C TRP A 7 -10.48 -10.03 26.84
N THR A 8 -11.30 -9.06 26.45
CA THR A 8 -12.74 -9.20 26.34
C THR A 8 -13.15 -9.09 24.87
N ASP A 9 -14.15 -9.86 24.49
CA ASP A 9 -14.81 -9.80 23.18
C ASP A 9 -16.31 -9.60 23.45
N TRP A 10 -16.91 -8.65 22.76
CA TRP A 10 -18.30 -8.22 22.92
C TRP A 10 -19.08 -8.28 21.59
N GLY A 11 -18.56 -9.02 20.60
CA GLY A 11 -19.25 -9.33 19.36
C GLY A 11 -20.44 -10.29 19.54
N GLU A 12 -20.81 -11.03 18.49
CA GLU A 12 -21.97 -11.95 18.52
C GLU A 12 -21.93 -12.97 19.68
N ASN A 13 -20.72 -13.41 20.05
CA ASN A 13 -20.48 -14.35 21.14
C ASN A 13 -19.62 -13.71 22.24
N PRO A 14 -20.21 -12.92 23.15
CA PRO A 14 -19.48 -12.16 24.15
C PRO A 14 -18.78 -13.09 25.15
N ARG A 15 -17.52 -12.81 25.45
CA ARG A 15 -16.66 -13.67 26.27
C ARG A 15 -15.42 -12.95 26.80
N ILE A 16 -14.84 -13.53 27.83
CA ILE A 16 -13.49 -13.17 28.31
C ILE A 16 -12.58 -14.35 28.03
N GLU A 17 -11.44 -14.07 27.43
CA GLU A 17 -10.47 -15.08 27.04
C GLU A 17 -9.11 -14.80 27.66
N ARG A 18 -8.30 -15.84 27.71
CA ARG A 18 -6.87 -15.73 27.95
C ARG A 18 -6.08 -16.50 26.92
N VAL A 19 -4.84 -16.09 26.73
CA VAL A 19 -3.85 -16.73 25.86
C VAL A 19 -2.48 -16.52 26.46
N GLY A 20 -1.54 -17.43 26.23
CA GLY A 20 -0.14 -17.18 26.52
C GLY A 20 0.32 -15.94 25.76
N MET A 21 1.25 -15.16 26.31
CA MET A 21 1.75 -13.97 25.59
C MET A 21 2.48 -14.33 24.29
N ASP A 22 2.78 -15.61 24.07
CA ASP A 22 3.29 -16.21 22.84
C ASP A 22 2.21 -16.64 21.82
N GLY A 23 0.93 -16.48 22.18
CA GLY A 23 -0.23 -16.90 21.39
C GLY A 23 -0.67 -18.36 21.63
N THR A 24 -0.02 -19.09 22.54
CA THR A 24 -0.36 -20.50 22.82
C THR A 24 -1.45 -20.64 23.88
N ASN A 25 -2.07 -21.82 24.00
CA ASN A 25 -3.05 -22.13 25.05
C ASN A 25 -4.20 -21.13 25.18
N ARG A 26 -4.74 -20.66 24.04
CA ARG A 26 -5.95 -19.83 24.03
C ARG A 26 -7.12 -20.60 24.66
N SER A 27 -7.78 -19.99 25.63
CA SER A 27 -8.94 -20.57 26.31
C SER A 27 -9.95 -19.49 26.69
N VAL A 28 -11.23 -19.78 26.51
CA VAL A 28 -12.32 -18.96 27.06
C VAL A 28 -12.43 -19.21 28.56
N ILE A 29 -12.42 -18.14 29.37
CA ILE A 29 -12.52 -18.25 30.83
C ILE A 29 -13.91 -17.85 31.35
N ILE A 30 -14.63 -16.99 30.65
CA ILE A 30 -16.02 -16.60 30.96
C ILE A 30 -16.80 -16.47 29.65
N ASN A 31 -17.96 -17.13 29.57
CA ASN A 31 -18.89 -17.08 28.44
C ASN A 31 -20.38 -17.07 28.88
N THR A 32 -20.64 -16.96 30.18
CA THR A 32 -21.99 -16.97 30.76
C THR A 32 -22.22 -15.66 31.51
N LYS A 33 -23.47 -15.19 31.58
CA LYS A 33 -23.85 -13.92 32.24
C LYS A 33 -22.86 -12.82 31.84
N ILE A 34 -22.73 -12.57 30.54
CA ILE A 34 -21.80 -11.60 29.95
C ILE A 34 -22.41 -11.10 28.65
N TYR A 35 -22.29 -9.80 28.38
CA TYR A 35 -22.84 -9.15 27.20
C TYR A 35 -21.89 -8.05 26.71
N TRP A 36 -21.64 -7.00 27.50
CA TRP A 36 -20.71 -5.91 27.15
C TRP A 36 -19.56 -5.80 28.17
N PRO A 37 -18.60 -6.74 28.15
CA PRO A 37 -17.46 -6.75 29.07
C PRO A 37 -16.42 -5.68 28.74
N ASN A 38 -16.71 -4.41 29.03
CA ASN A 38 -15.84 -3.29 28.66
C ASN A 38 -14.67 -3.09 29.63
N GLY A 39 -14.90 -3.27 30.94
CA GLY A 39 -13.87 -3.08 31.95
C GLY A 39 -13.13 -4.39 32.24
N LEU A 40 -11.78 -4.36 32.23
CA LEU A 40 -10.94 -5.52 32.57
C LEU A 40 -9.69 -5.06 33.33
N THR A 41 -9.39 -5.70 34.46
CA THR A 41 -8.14 -5.48 35.20
C THR A 41 -7.68 -6.72 35.95
N LEU A 42 -6.41 -6.76 36.35
CA LEU A 42 -5.78 -7.91 36.97
C LEU A 42 -5.30 -7.60 38.39
N ASP A 43 -5.64 -8.46 39.34
CA ASP A 43 -4.94 -8.54 40.62
C ASP A 43 -3.82 -9.58 40.49
N THR A 44 -2.60 -9.08 40.28
CA THR A 44 -1.41 -9.90 40.08
C THR A 44 -0.94 -10.60 41.35
N ALA A 45 -1.26 -10.05 42.53
CA ALA A 45 -0.89 -10.64 43.81
C ALA A 45 -1.76 -11.87 44.14
N THR A 46 -3.05 -11.80 43.83
CA THR A 46 -4.00 -12.89 44.13
C THR A 46 -4.44 -13.72 42.91
N GLN A 47 -3.89 -13.43 41.73
CA GLN A 47 -4.18 -14.11 40.46
C GLN A 47 -5.67 -14.10 40.10
N ARG A 48 -6.27 -12.92 40.16
CA ARG A 48 -7.69 -12.69 39.84
C ARG A 48 -7.88 -11.72 38.68
N VAL A 49 -8.87 -12.02 37.85
CA VAL A 49 -9.33 -11.14 36.78
C VAL A 49 -10.60 -10.47 37.28
N TYR A 50 -10.60 -9.15 37.30
CA TYR A 50 -11.77 -8.33 37.57
C TYR A 50 -12.32 -7.81 36.25
N PHE A 51 -13.63 -7.88 36.08
CA PHE A 51 -14.29 -7.41 34.87
C PHE A 51 -15.64 -6.77 35.16
N ALA A 52 -15.99 -5.79 34.34
CA ALA A 52 -17.24 -5.05 34.43
C ALA A 52 -18.06 -5.22 33.16
N ASP A 53 -19.35 -5.45 33.32
CA ASP A 53 -20.30 -5.54 32.20
C ASP A 53 -21.18 -4.28 32.15
N SER A 54 -21.14 -3.57 31.01
CA SER A 54 -21.84 -2.30 30.83
C SER A 54 -23.30 -2.43 30.41
N LYS A 55 -23.76 -3.65 30.11
CA LYS A 55 -25.16 -3.92 29.78
C LYS A 55 -25.90 -4.54 30.95
N LEU A 56 -25.21 -5.39 31.69
CA LEU A 56 -25.75 -6.14 32.83
C LEU A 56 -25.43 -5.47 34.17
N ASP A 57 -24.74 -4.32 34.16
CA ASP A 57 -24.49 -3.43 35.28
C ASP A 57 -23.95 -4.13 36.53
N TYR A 58 -22.85 -4.87 36.34
CA TYR A 58 -22.15 -5.53 37.44
C TYR A 58 -20.62 -5.48 37.28
N ILE A 59 -19.91 -5.66 38.40
CA ILE A 59 -18.48 -5.94 38.48
C ILE A 59 -18.31 -7.29 39.18
N ASP A 60 -17.70 -8.24 38.49
CA ASP A 60 -17.37 -9.57 38.99
C ASP A 60 -15.85 -9.76 38.99
N PHE A 61 -15.39 -10.78 39.72
CA PHE A 61 -14.04 -11.31 39.55
C PHE A 61 -14.05 -12.83 39.45
N CYS A 62 -13.01 -13.40 38.86
CA CYS A 62 -12.72 -14.83 38.87
C CYS A 62 -11.20 -15.06 38.98
N TYR A 63 -10.79 -16.30 39.24
CA TYR A 63 -9.38 -16.68 39.11
C TYR A 63 -8.94 -16.65 37.65
N TYR A 64 -7.63 -16.63 37.41
CA TYR A 64 -7.07 -16.62 36.05
C TYR A 64 -7.54 -17.79 35.16
N ASN A 65 -8.04 -18.88 35.73
CA ASN A 65 -8.62 -20.03 35.02
C ASN A 65 -10.14 -19.93 34.79
N GLY A 66 -10.78 -18.84 35.20
CA GLY A 66 -12.23 -18.65 35.12
C GLY A 66 -13.03 -19.22 36.30
N THR A 67 -12.41 -19.98 37.21
CA THR A 67 -13.11 -20.54 38.36
C THR A 67 -13.29 -19.51 39.48
N GLY A 68 -14.11 -19.83 40.48
CA GLY A 68 -14.29 -18.98 41.65
C GLY A 68 -14.89 -17.62 41.33
N ARG A 69 -15.78 -17.56 40.33
CA ARG A 69 -16.51 -16.34 39.96
C ARG A 69 -17.30 -15.82 41.16
N GLN A 70 -17.09 -14.57 41.53
CA GLN A 70 -17.79 -13.89 42.61
C GLN A 70 -18.18 -12.47 42.18
N GLN A 71 -19.32 -12.01 42.69
CA GLN A 71 -19.85 -10.70 42.40
C GLN A 71 -19.36 -9.68 43.42
N VAL A 72 -18.77 -8.58 42.93
CA VAL A 72 -18.32 -7.46 43.78
C VAL A 72 -19.42 -6.44 43.94
N LEU A 73 -20.04 -6.06 42.82
CA LEU A 73 -21.04 -5.01 42.76
C LEU A 73 -22.06 -5.37 41.67
N ALA A 74 -23.36 -5.22 41.94
CA ALA A 74 -24.41 -5.25 40.92
C ALA A 74 -25.59 -4.41 41.38
N ALA A 75 -26.42 -3.96 40.43
CA ALA A 75 -27.64 -3.19 40.73
C ALA A 75 -27.39 -1.97 41.65
N SER A 76 -26.26 -1.29 41.47
CA SER A 76 -25.92 -0.08 42.21
C SER A 76 -26.25 1.17 41.41
N HIS A 77 -26.77 2.21 42.06
CA HIS A 77 -26.93 3.55 41.46
C HIS A 77 -25.59 4.18 41.02
N TYR A 78 -24.47 3.64 41.49
CA TYR A 78 -23.12 4.04 41.11
C TYR A 78 -22.53 3.16 39.99
N LEU A 79 -23.32 2.31 39.34
CA LEU A 79 -22.84 1.44 38.26
C LEU A 79 -23.92 1.32 37.19
N LEU A 80 -23.86 2.18 36.17
CA LEU A 80 -24.84 2.23 35.07
C LEU A 80 -24.22 1.91 33.71
N HIS A 81 -22.98 2.35 33.47
CA HIS A 81 -22.29 2.06 32.22
C HIS A 81 -20.76 2.08 32.42
N PRO A 82 -20.22 1.13 33.20
CA PRO A 82 -18.78 1.04 33.44
C PRO A 82 -18.02 0.84 32.13
N HIS A 83 -17.01 1.64 31.83
CA HIS A 83 -16.26 1.55 30.57
C HIS A 83 -14.84 1.00 30.75
N SER A 84 -14.13 1.43 31.77
CA SER A 84 -12.78 0.95 32.10
C SER A 84 -12.65 0.71 33.59
N LEU A 85 -11.80 -0.25 33.97
CA LEU A 85 -11.64 -0.73 35.34
C LEU A 85 -10.15 -0.80 35.66
N THR A 86 -9.77 -0.39 36.86
CA THR A 86 -8.41 -0.54 37.39
C THR A 86 -8.46 -0.85 38.89
N LEU A 87 -7.37 -1.39 39.42
CA LEU A 87 -7.25 -1.85 40.80
C LEU A 87 -5.99 -1.27 41.41
N PHE A 88 -6.09 -0.81 42.65
CA PHE A 88 -4.93 -0.53 43.49
C PHE A 88 -5.24 -0.91 44.94
N GLU A 89 -4.33 -1.69 45.53
CA GLU A 89 -4.50 -2.27 46.87
C GLU A 89 -5.84 -3.01 47.01
N ASP A 90 -6.72 -2.55 47.91
CA ASP A 90 -8.04 -3.13 48.18
C ASP A 90 -9.18 -2.35 47.52
N THR A 91 -8.88 -1.39 46.65
CA THR A 91 -9.87 -0.52 46.00
C THR A 91 -9.91 -0.72 44.48
N LEU A 92 -11.11 -0.95 43.96
CA LEU A 92 -11.41 -0.89 42.53
C LEU A 92 -11.80 0.53 42.15
N TYR A 93 -11.36 0.96 40.98
CA TYR A 93 -11.70 2.24 40.37
C TYR A 93 -12.26 1.99 38.97
N TRP A 94 -13.36 2.65 38.61
CA TRP A 94 -13.91 2.56 37.25
C TRP A 94 -14.40 3.91 36.75
N THR A 95 -14.45 4.02 35.43
CA THR A 95 -15.09 5.11 34.72
C THR A 95 -16.52 4.71 34.36
N ASP A 96 -17.47 5.60 34.58
CA ASP A 96 -18.87 5.38 34.17
C ASP A 96 -19.29 6.48 33.19
N ARG A 97 -19.63 6.06 31.95
CA ARG A 97 -19.99 6.99 30.87
C ARG A 97 -21.37 7.60 31.04
N GLN A 98 -22.30 6.91 31.67
CA GLN A 98 -23.66 7.41 31.87
C GLN A 98 -23.72 8.38 33.04
N LEU A 99 -22.95 8.10 34.11
CA LEU A 99 -22.85 8.96 35.27
C LEU A 99 -21.88 10.14 35.09
N ASN A 100 -21.03 10.11 34.05
CA ASN A 100 -19.94 11.06 33.82
C ASN A 100 -19.03 11.23 35.04
N ARG A 101 -18.62 10.11 35.64
CA ARG A 101 -17.89 10.08 36.91
C ARG A 101 -16.81 9.01 36.91
N VAL A 102 -15.80 9.25 37.74
CA VAL A 102 -14.87 8.22 38.22
C VAL A 102 -15.31 7.80 39.61
N LEU A 103 -15.44 6.50 39.81
CA LEU A 103 -16.01 5.91 41.00
C LEU A 103 -15.06 4.87 41.57
N SER A 104 -15.20 4.60 42.86
CA SER A 104 -14.41 3.57 43.53
C SER A 104 -15.21 2.80 44.56
N ALA A 105 -14.80 1.55 44.82
CA ALA A 105 -15.38 0.69 45.84
C ALA A 105 -14.37 -0.37 46.27
N HIS A 106 -14.59 -0.98 47.44
CA HIS A 106 -13.73 -2.05 47.93
C HIS A 106 -13.84 -3.32 47.07
N LYS A 107 -12.69 -3.91 46.71
CA LYS A 107 -12.59 -4.95 45.67
C LYS A 107 -13.30 -6.27 45.97
N PHE A 108 -13.58 -6.59 47.23
CA PHE A 108 -14.21 -7.86 47.60
C PHE A 108 -15.71 -7.76 47.86
N LYS A 109 -16.18 -6.61 48.35
CA LYS A 109 -17.54 -6.46 48.89
C LYS A 109 -18.34 -5.34 48.20
N GLY A 110 -17.70 -4.54 47.36
CA GLY A 110 -18.33 -3.39 46.72
C GLY A 110 -18.85 -2.33 47.71
N ASN A 111 -18.40 -2.36 48.98
CA ASN A 111 -18.73 -1.35 49.98
C ASN A 111 -17.80 -0.14 49.86
N ASN A 112 -18.12 0.93 50.59
CA ASN A 112 -17.42 2.22 50.52
C ASN A 112 -17.42 2.80 49.09
N GLN A 113 -18.59 2.81 48.46
CA GLN A 113 -18.76 3.41 47.14
C GLN A 113 -18.59 4.93 47.24
N THR A 114 -17.63 5.47 46.50
CA THR A 114 -17.32 6.90 46.51
C THR A 114 -17.12 7.45 45.11
N VAL A 115 -17.52 8.71 44.92
CA VAL A 115 -17.21 9.47 43.70
C VAL A 115 -15.81 10.04 43.85
N VAL A 116 -14.86 9.52 43.08
CA VAL A 116 -13.47 9.99 43.04
C VAL A 116 -13.39 11.32 42.29
N SER A 117 -14.10 11.43 41.16
CA SER A 117 -14.20 12.67 40.40
C SER A 117 -15.53 12.77 39.68
N HIS A 118 -16.12 13.96 39.72
CA HIS A 118 -17.34 14.33 38.98
C HIS A 118 -17.07 15.40 37.92
N LEU A 119 -15.81 15.80 37.75
CA LEU A 119 -15.39 16.89 36.85
C LEU A 119 -15.02 16.39 35.45
N ILE A 120 -15.12 15.08 35.20
CA ILE A 120 -14.70 14.46 33.95
C ILE A 120 -15.94 14.05 33.16
N SER A 121 -16.21 14.77 32.07
CA SER A 121 -17.27 14.42 31.13
C SER A 121 -16.83 13.26 30.24
N GLN A 122 -17.73 12.28 30.02
CA GLN A 122 -17.52 11.11 29.17
C GLN A 122 -16.18 10.39 29.39
N PRO A 123 -15.85 9.97 30.63
CA PRO A 123 -14.59 9.30 30.91
C PRO A 123 -14.51 7.98 30.15
N LEU A 124 -13.38 7.75 29.46
CA LEU A 124 -13.09 6.50 28.76
C LEU A 124 -12.20 5.59 29.62
N SER A 125 -10.88 5.59 29.40
CA SER A 125 -9.96 4.68 30.10
C SER A 125 -9.46 5.23 31.44
N ILE A 126 -9.20 4.33 32.40
CA ILE A 126 -8.54 4.64 33.68
C ILE A 126 -7.47 3.60 34.01
N HIS A 127 -6.32 4.07 34.49
CA HIS A 127 -5.26 3.23 35.06
C HIS A 127 -4.63 3.92 36.26
N VAL A 128 -4.33 3.16 37.30
CA VAL A 128 -3.53 3.66 38.42
C VAL A 128 -2.05 3.65 38.05
N HIS A 129 -1.38 4.77 38.25
CA HIS A 129 0.06 4.92 38.05
C HIS A 129 0.82 4.67 39.35
N HIS A 130 1.29 3.43 39.55
CA HIS A 130 2.10 3.08 40.71
C HIS A 130 3.08 1.92 40.39
N PRO A 131 4.35 1.97 40.84
CA PRO A 131 5.35 0.93 40.55
C PRO A 131 4.95 -0.49 40.98
N SER A 132 4.14 -0.63 42.05
CA SER A 132 3.68 -1.95 42.53
C SER A 132 2.78 -2.70 41.54
N LEU A 133 2.16 -2.00 40.58
CA LEU A 133 1.35 -2.62 39.52
C LEU A 133 2.20 -3.15 38.36
N GLN A 134 3.50 -2.79 38.32
CA GLN A 134 4.49 -3.28 37.37
C GLN A 134 5.74 -3.79 38.10
N PRO A 135 5.61 -4.85 38.93
CA PRO A 135 6.71 -5.33 39.76
C PRO A 135 7.87 -5.83 38.90
N ILE A 136 9.09 -5.34 39.19
CA ILE A 136 10.30 -5.79 38.51
C ILE A 136 10.55 -7.25 38.87
N SER A 137 10.68 -8.09 37.85
CA SER A 137 10.83 -9.52 38.02
C SER A 137 11.79 -10.07 36.98
N SER A 138 12.53 -11.13 37.32
CA SER A 138 13.46 -11.80 36.38
C SER A 138 12.75 -12.12 35.06
N ASN A 139 13.31 -11.57 33.97
CA ASN A 139 12.77 -11.68 32.63
C ASN A 139 13.66 -12.60 31.78
N PRO A 140 13.17 -13.76 31.32
CA PRO A 140 13.98 -14.67 30.51
C PRO A 140 14.33 -14.10 29.12
N CYS A 141 13.66 -13.03 28.67
CA CYS A 141 13.98 -12.34 27.42
C CYS A 141 15.10 -11.29 27.55
N GLU A 142 15.59 -11.01 28.77
CA GLU A 142 16.57 -9.94 29.01
C GLU A 142 17.93 -10.22 28.34
N SER A 143 18.32 -11.48 28.21
CA SER A 143 19.58 -11.89 27.57
C SER A 143 19.53 -11.91 26.03
N GLN A 144 18.57 -11.23 25.40
CA GLN A 144 18.32 -11.21 23.95
C GLN A 144 18.40 -12.59 23.25
N PRO A 145 17.60 -13.59 23.68
CA PRO A 145 17.72 -14.94 23.13
C PRO A 145 17.12 -15.13 21.73
N CYS A 146 16.43 -14.13 21.18
CA CYS A 146 15.70 -14.23 19.93
C CYS A 146 16.17 -13.20 18.90
N GLN A 147 16.21 -13.58 17.62
CA GLN A 147 16.65 -12.68 16.55
C GLN A 147 15.68 -11.49 16.32
N HIS A 148 14.37 -11.70 16.47
CA HIS A 148 13.35 -10.66 16.24
C HIS A 148 12.55 -10.34 17.51
N ILE A 149 11.60 -11.20 17.91
CA ILE A 149 10.70 -10.93 19.04
C ILE A 149 10.81 -12.07 20.05
N CYS A 150 11.06 -11.74 21.32
CA CYS A 150 10.99 -12.68 22.44
C CYS A 150 9.68 -12.48 23.20
N LEU A 151 8.83 -13.52 23.23
CA LEU A 151 7.55 -13.50 23.92
C LEU A 151 7.58 -14.45 25.12
N LEU A 152 7.04 -14.00 26.25
CA LEU A 152 6.91 -14.84 27.44
C LEU A 152 5.92 -15.97 27.18
N SER A 153 6.30 -17.21 27.53
CA SER A 153 5.46 -18.38 27.28
C SER A 153 5.10 -19.10 28.57
N PRO A 154 3.81 -19.41 28.81
CA PRO A 154 3.39 -20.21 29.95
C PRO A 154 3.69 -21.70 29.78
N SER A 155 3.90 -22.18 28.55
CA SER A 155 4.10 -23.60 28.22
C SER A 155 5.55 -23.96 27.94
N ALA A 156 6.38 -23.03 27.46
CA ALA A 156 7.78 -23.29 27.17
C ALA A 156 8.61 -23.52 28.45
N SER A 157 9.47 -24.54 28.43
CA SER A 157 10.38 -24.89 29.54
C SER A 157 11.35 -23.76 29.90
N GLN A 158 11.88 -23.06 28.89
CA GLN A 158 12.75 -21.89 29.04
C GLN A 158 11.97 -20.63 29.48
N GLY A 159 10.65 -20.67 29.35
CA GLY A 159 9.74 -19.61 29.74
C GLY A 159 9.58 -18.44 28.77
N TYR A 160 10.15 -18.57 27.58
CA TYR A 160 9.93 -17.69 26.44
C TYR A 160 9.86 -18.51 25.15
N THR A 161 9.38 -17.88 24.10
CA THR A 161 9.41 -18.38 22.72
C THR A 161 9.81 -17.24 21.80
N CYS A 162 10.57 -17.55 20.76
CA CYS A 162 10.87 -16.59 19.71
C CYS A 162 9.72 -16.53 18.70
N LYS A 163 9.45 -15.33 18.19
CA LYS A 163 8.59 -15.07 17.03
C LYS A 163 9.34 -14.18 16.04
N CYS A 164 9.07 -14.39 14.76
CA CYS A 164 9.65 -13.59 13.70
C CYS A 164 8.67 -12.52 13.24
N LYS A 165 9.22 -11.46 12.64
CA LYS A 165 8.44 -10.47 11.91
C LYS A 165 7.69 -11.10 10.73
N PRO A 166 6.67 -10.43 10.18
CA PRO A 166 5.96 -10.91 9.00
C PRO A 166 6.88 -11.33 7.84
N GLY A 167 6.56 -12.45 7.20
CA GLY A 167 7.34 -13.02 6.08
C GLY A 167 8.54 -13.89 6.48
N PHE A 168 8.71 -14.17 7.77
CA PHE A 168 9.78 -15.02 8.29
C PHE A 168 9.22 -16.13 9.18
N ARG A 169 9.81 -17.32 9.09
CA ARG A 169 9.56 -18.41 10.04
C ARG A 169 10.67 -18.56 11.06
N THR A 170 10.25 -19.01 12.23
CA THR A 170 11.16 -19.34 13.34
C THR A 170 11.80 -20.70 13.10
N THR A 171 13.08 -20.79 13.43
CA THR A 171 13.83 -22.05 13.55
C THR A 171 13.85 -22.51 15.01
N PRO A 172 14.15 -23.78 15.29
CA PRO A 172 14.25 -24.30 16.67
C PRO A 172 15.25 -23.52 17.54
N ASP A 173 16.29 -22.95 16.94
CA ASP A 173 17.34 -22.17 17.62
C ASP A 173 16.94 -20.72 17.93
N GLY A 174 15.71 -20.30 17.59
CA GLY A 174 15.24 -18.92 17.78
C GLY A 174 15.68 -17.94 16.69
N ASN A 175 16.35 -18.43 15.64
CA ASN A 175 16.67 -17.66 14.43
C ASN A 175 15.47 -17.57 13.50
N CYS A 176 15.46 -16.54 12.66
CA CYS A 176 14.41 -16.22 11.71
C CYS A 176 14.91 -16.31 10.28
N ILE A 177 14.22 -17.11 9.47
CA ILE A 177 14.53 -17.31 8.05
C ILE A 177 13.35 -16.87 7.19
N GLU A 178 13.65 -16.22 6.06
CA GLU A 178 12.62 -15.71 5.16
C GLU A 178 11.81 -16.86 4.56
N GLU A 179 10.49 -16.74 4.56
CA GLU A 179 9.60 -17.69 3.91
C GLU A 179 9.35 -17.29 2.46
N GLU A 180 9.62 -18.20 1.54
CA GLU A 180 9.34 -18.01 0.11
C GLU A 180 7.88 -18.37 -0.23
N ILE A 181 6.92 -17.70 0.43
CA ILE A 181 5.49 -17.93 0.23
C ILE A 181 4.93 -16.92 -0.77
N SER A 182 4.10 -17.41 -1.70
CA SER A 182 3.34 -16.58 -2.61
C SER A 182 1.96 -16.25 -2.02
N PHE A 183 1.60 -14.97 -2.02
CA PHE A 183 0.32 -14.48 -1.52
C PHE A 183 -0.19 -13.32 -2.38
N LEU A 184 -1.45 -12.95 -2.22
CA LEU A 184 -2.06 -11.80 -2.87
C LEU A 184 -1.88 -10.58 -1.97
N MET A 185 -1.22 -9.53 -2.48
CA MET A 185 -1.28 -8.21 -1.87
C MET A 185 -2.57 -7.56 -2.37
N VAL A 186 -3.57 -7.44 -1.51
CA VAL A 186 -4.90 -6.94 -1.86
C VAL A 186 -5.08 -5.55 -1.27
N MET A 187 -5.47 -4.60 -2.11
CA MET A 187 -5.89 -3.28 -1.68
C MET A 187 -7.42 -3.27 -1.50
N ARG A 188 -7.86 -3.03 -0.27
CA ARG A 188 -9.27 -2.91 0.11
C ARG A 188 -9.46 -1.72 1.03
N GLY A 189 -10.47 -0.90 0.79
CA GLY A 189 -10.67 0.31 1.58
C GLY A 189 -9.42 1.20 1.56
N SER A 190 -8.98 1.55 2.77
CA SER A 190 -7.76 2.34 3.01
C SER A 190 -6.54 1.50 3.40
N GLN A 191 -6.51 0.20 3.03
CA GLN A 191 -5.50 -0.75 3.47
C GLN A 191 -4.96 -1.62 2.33
N ILE A 192 -3.68 -2.02 2.46
CA ILE A 192 -3.07 -3.11 1.69
C ILE A 192 -2.74 -4.24 2.65
N ILE A 193 -3.27 -5.42 2.38
CA ILE A 193 -3.16 -6.61 3.23
C ILE A 193 -2.69 -7.83 2.44
N ASP A 194 -2.20 -8.86 3.13
CA ASP A 194 -1.92 -10.17 2.56
C ASP A 194 -3.14 -11.09 2.63
N VAL A 195 -3.37 -11.80 1.53
CA VAL A 195 -4.45 -12.79 1.41
C VAL A 195 -3.86 -14.05 0.80
N SER A 196 -4.19 -15.22 1.38
CA SER A 196 -3.72 -16.51 0.86
C SER A 196 -4.21 -16.73 -0.58
N THR A 197 -3.39 -17.41 -1.37
CA THR A 197 -3.78 -17.85 -2.72
C THR A 197 -4.70 -19.08 -2.68
N ARG A 198 -4.87 -19.70 -1.51
CA ARG A 198 -5.66 -20.92 -1.32
C ARG A 198 -7.06 -20.59 -0.77
N PRO A 199 -8.15 -21.04 -1.41
CA PRO A 199 -9.51 -20.88 -0.89
C PRO A 199 -9.66 -21.47 0.52
N GLY A 200 -10.28 -20.71 1.44
CA GLY A 200 -10.51 -21.12 2.83
C GLY A 200 -9.30 -21.01 3.76
N ASP A 201 -8.11 -20.75 3.23
CA ASP A 201 -6.90 -20.56 4.02
C ASP A 201 -6.84 -19.12 4.57
N LYS A 202 -6.98 -18.98 5.88
CA LYS A 202 -6.98 -17.69 6.59
C LYS A 202 -5.60 -17.34 7.15
N THR A 203 -4.51 -18.00 6.74
CA THR A 203 -3.16 -17.60 7.17
C THR A 203 -2.85 -16.19 6.68
N THR A 204 -2.45 -15.33 7.60
CA THR A 204 -2.00 -13.96 7.37
C THR A 204 -0.71 -13.70 8.15
N GLY A 205 -0.10 -12.54 7.94
CA GLY A 205 1.13 -12.15 8.60
C GLY A 205 2.37 -12.39 7.75
N TYR A 206 2.23 -12.43 6.42
CA TYR A 206 3.36 -12.34 5.49
C TYR A 206 3.68 -10.88 5.12
N LEU A 207 2.70 -10.00 5.25
CA LEU A 207 2.81 -8.55 5.03
C LEU A 207 2.53 -7.81 6.34
N THR A 208 3.27 -6.74 6.61
CA THR A 208 2.83 -5.74 7.60
C THR A 208 1.74 -4.91 6.96
N PRO A 209 0.48 -4.90 7.45
CA PRO A 209 -0.60 -4.16 6.83
C PRO A 209 -0.25 -2.68 6.65
N ILE A 210 -0.41 -2.18 5.42
CA ILE A 210 -0.21 -0.77 5.12
C ILE A 210 -1.57 -0.09 5.27
N VAL A 211 -1.66 0.90 6.15
CA VAL A 211 -2.89 1.65 6.43
C VAL A 211 -2.75 3.11 5.99
N GLY A 212 -3.87 3.79 5.78
CA GLY A 212 -3.86 5.18 5.30
C GLY A 212 -3.58 5.28 3.80
N VAL A 213 -4.02 4.28 3.04
CA VAL A 213 -4.14 4.37 1.59
C VAL A 213 -5.40 5.16 1.27
N ASP A 214 -5.30 6.16 0.40
CA ASP A 214 -6.45 6.96 -0.03
C ASP A 214 -6.72 6.73 -1.52
N HIS A 215 -7.97 6.37 -1.86
CA HIS A 215 -8.42 6.05 -3.22
C HIS A 215 -7.37 5.35 -4.11
N GLY A 216 -6.82 4.22 -3.63
CA GLY A 216 -5.74 3.57 -4.36
C GLY A 216 -6.19 2.87 -5.66
N LEU A 217 -5.33 2.92 -6.68
CA LEU A 217 -5.63 2.50 -8.05
C LEU A 217 -4.88 1.22 -8.48
N GLN A 218 -3.55 1.21 -8.30
CA GLN A 218 -2.69 0.09 -8.68
C GLN A 218 -1.55 -0.08 -7.67
N ILE A 219 -1.08 -1.32 -7.52
CA ILE A 219 0.03 -1.71 -6.64
C ILE A 219 1.05 -2.58 -7.39
N ASP A 220 2.32 -2.37 -7.07
CA ASP A 220 3.42 -3.27 -7.42
C ASP A 220 4.45 -3.29 -6.28
N TYR A 221 5.44 -4.17 -6.37
CA TYR A 221 6.41 -4.38 -5.29
C TYR A 221 7.81 -4.68 -5.82
N ASP A 222 8.78 -4.37 -4.97
CA ASP A 222 10.18 -4.72 -5.13
C ASP A 222 10.63 -5.58 -3.94
N ARG A 223 10.87 -6.88 -4.18
CA ARG A 223 11.38 -7.79 -3.15
C ARG A 223 12.81 -7.47 -2.72
N LYS A 224 13.65 -6.93 -3.60
CA LYS A 224 15.08 -6.71 -3.30
C LYS A 224 15.28 -5.64 -2.25
N THR A 225 14.49 -4.56 -2.30
CA THR A 225 14.54 -3.46 -1.31
C THR A 225 13.42 -3.54 -0.27
N ALA A 226 12.61 -4.59 -0.32
CA ALA A 226 11.44 -4.78 0.52
C ALA A 226 10.41 -3.63 0.43
N SER A 227 10.16 -3.09 -0.76
CA SER A 227 9.33 -1.91 -0.99
C SER A 227 8.03 -2.25 -1.71
N VAL A 228 6.91 -1.67 -1.29
CA VAL A 228 5.65 -1.63 -2.05
C VAL A 228 5.51 -0.25 -2.65
N MET A 229 5.01 -0.17 -3.88
CA MET A 229 4.71 1.06 -4.60
C MET A 229 3.25 1.02 -5.03
N TRP A 230 2.54 2.12 -4.84
CA TRP A 230 1.13 2.19 -5.22
C TRP A 230 0.74 3.58 -5.66
N VAL A 231 -0.33 3.65 -6.45
CA VAL A 231 -0.92 4.90 -6.92
C VAL A 231 -2.12 5.24 -6.06
N GLU A 232 -2.18 6.47 -5.56
CA GLU A 232 -3.34 7.06 -4.88
C GLU A 232 -3.92 8.19 -5.73
N GLY A 233 -5.23 8.19 -5.95
CA GLY A 233 -5.96 9.35 -6.46
C GLY A 233 -6.40 10.28 -5.33
N LYS A 234 -6.53 11.60 -5.57
CA LYS A 234 -7.16 12.51 -4.60
C LYS A 234 -8.68 12.52 -4.68
N ASP A 235 -9.22 12.29 -5.87
CA ASP A 235 -10.65 12.33 -6.17
C ASP A 235 -11.03 11.12 -7.03
N ASN A 236 -12.33 10.80 -7.10
CA ASN A 236 -12.86 9.71 -7.91
C ASN A 236 -12.58 9.86 -9.41
N ASP A 237 -12.33 11.08 -9.89
CA ASP A 237 -12.09 11.36 -11.31
C ASP A 237 -10.68 10.93 -11.78
N GLY A 238 -9.75 10.67 -10.84
CA GLY A 238 -8.41 10.13 -11.15
C GLY A 238 -7.47 11.12 -11.83
N ASP A 239 -7.81 12.42 -11.82
CA ASP A 239 -7.04 13.47 -12.48
C ASP A 239 -5.90 14.05 -11.62
N ASN A 240 -5.82 13.65 -10.35
CA ASN A 240 -4.69 13.96 -9.47
C ASN A 240 -4.24 12.69 -8.76
N CYS A 241 -3.15 12.09 -9.27
CA CYS A 241 -2.62 10.83 -8.76
C CYS A 241 -1.19 11.00 -8.26
N THR A 242 -0.81 10.27 -7.21
CA THR A 242 0.54 10.28 -6.67
C THR A 242 1.03 8.85 -6.44
N VAL A 243 2.29 8.59 -6.80
CA VAL A 243 2.95 7.32 -6.52
C VAL A 243 3.57 7.36 -5.13
N TRP A 244 3.07 6.51 -4.25
CA TRP A 244 3.54 6.32 -2.88
C TRP A 244 4.37 5.05 -2.76
N SER A 245 5.24 5.04 -1.74
CA SER A 245 6.02 3.87 -1.39
C SER A 245 6.28 3.77 0.10
N MET A 246 6.37 2.51 0.56
CA MET A 246 6.64 2.12 1.93
C MET A 246 7.28 0.73 1.93
N SER A 247 8.10 0.43 2.94
CA SER A 247 8.57 -0.94 3.12
C SER A 247 7.43 -1.85 3.59
N TYR A 248 7.26 -3.02 2.96
CA TYR A 248 6.31 -4.03 3.42
C TYR A 248 6.71 -4.71 4.74
N THR A 249 7.90 -4.43 5.24
CA THR A 249 8.37 -4.87 6.57
C THR A 249 8.05 -3.86 7.68
N GLY A 250 7.33 -2.78 7.34
CA GLY A 250 7.05 -1.65 8.23
C GLY A 250 7.97 -0.46 7.93
N GLY A 251 7.49 0.75 8.19
CA GLY A 251 8.21 1.98 7.88
C GLY A 251 7.29 3.17 7.69
N LYS A 252 7.85 4.27 7.17
CA LYS A 252 7.11 5.50 6.89
C LYS A 252 6.63 5.51 5.44
N LYS A 253 5.35 5.84 5.23
CA LYS A 253 4.79 6.18 3.91
C LYS A 253 5.49 7.43 3.36
N SER A 254 6.00 7.36 2.13
CA SER A 254 6.68 8.46 1.45
C SER A 254 6.34 8.49 -0.02
N GLN A 255 6.34 9.67 -0.65
CA GLN A 255 6.19 9.77 -2.09
C GLN A 255 7.41 9.13 -2.78
N PHE A 256 7.19 8.29 -3.80
CA PHE A 256 8.23 7.40 -4.35
C PHE A 256 9.50 8.12 -4.84
N ALA A 257 9.35 9.32 -5.38
CA ALA A 257 10.46 10.17 -5.86
C ALA A 257 10.67 11.43 -5.00
N GLY A 258 10.12 11.45 -3.77
CA GLY A 258 10.11 12.63 -2.91
C GLY A 258 9.10 13.68 -3.35
N ILE A 259 9.07 14.80 -2.62
CA ILE A 259 8.16 15.94 -2.87
C ILE A 259 8.47 16.58 -4.23
N ASP A 260 9.76 16.65 -4.58
CA ASP A 260 10.26 17.22 -5.85
C ASP A 260 10.34 16.16 -6.96
N SER A 261 9.40 15.21 -7.00
CA SER A 261 9.38 14.13 -7.99
C SER A 261 9.40 14.63 -9.45
N ASN A 262 9.03 15.89 -9.66
CA ASN A 262 8.92 16.57 -10.94
C ASN A 262 8.01 15.83 -11.94
N ILE A 263 7.24 14.84 -11.47
CA ILE A 263 6.27 14.12 -12.29
C ILE A 263 5.11 15.09 -12.53
N ILE A 264 4.90 15.43 -13.79
CA ILE A 264 3.83 16.35 -14.21
C ILE A 264 2.62 15.49 -14.59
N GLY A 265 1.42 15.87 -14.16
CA GLY A 265 0.18 15.18 -14.51
C GLY A 265 -0.25 14.14 -13.48
N ALA A 266 -0.95 13.10 -13.94
CA ALA A 266 -1.57 12.10 -13.08
C ALA A 266 -1.05 10.69 -13.43
N PRO A 267 0.04 10.21 -12.78
CA PRO A 267 0.49 8.84 -12.91
C PRO A 267 -0.59 7.90 -12.38
N ALA A 268 -1.31 7.23 -13.27
CA ALA A 268 -2.48 6.42 -12.91
C ALA A 268 -2.18 4.92 -12.81
N VAL A 269 -1.12 4.48 -13.49
CA VAL A 269 -0.72 3.07 -13.57
C VAL A 269 0.77 2.93 -13.33
N VAL A 270 1.20 1.80 -12.74
CA VAL A 270 2.60 1.50 -12.44
C VAL A 270 2.93 0.04 -12.75
N ALA A 271 4.16 -0.21 -13.19
CA ALA A 271 4.72 -1.54 -13.33
C ALA A 271 6.23 -1.54 -13.04
N PHE A 272 6.68 -2.43 -12.16
CA PHE A 272 8.05 -2.47 -11.67
C PHE A 272 8.89 -3.53 -12.41
N ASP A 273 9.94 -3.07 -13.08
CA ASP A 273 10.97 -3.91 -13.67
C ASP A 273 12.02 -4.29 -12.61
N TRP A 274 11.92 -5.56 -12.16
CA TRP A 274 12.79 -6.11 -11.13
C TRP A 274 14.19 -6.47 -11.64
N LEU A 275 14.38 -6.59 -12.96
CA LEU A 275 15.66 -6.94 -13.59
C LEU A 275 16.48 -5.69 -13.91
N GLY A 276 15.91 -4.74 -14.66
CA GLY A 276 16.53 -3.46 -15.00
C GLY A 276 16.44 -2.42 -13.88
N ARG A 277 15.67 -2.69 -12.82
CA ARG A 277 15.53 -1.82 -11.63
C ARG A 277 14.95 -0.45 -12.00
N ASN A 278 13.84 -0.47 -12.73
CA ASN A 278 13.14 0.69 -13.26
C ASN A 278 11.65 0.63 -12.89
N LEU A 279 11.03 1.77 -12.61
CA LEU A 279 9.59 1.88 -12.44
C LEU A 279 9.00 2.51 -13.70
N PHE A 280 8.12 1.79 -14.38
CA PHE A 280 7.31 2.31 -15.48
C PHE A 280 6.00 2.84 -14.94
N PHE A 281 5.52 3.95 -15.48
CA PHE A 281 4.20 4.47 -15.16
C PHE A 281 3.56 5.15 -16.35
N GLY A 282 2.23 5.10 -16.38
CA GLY A 282 1.42 5.74 -17.41
C GLY A 282 0.70 6.95 -16.85
N ASN A 283 0.77 8.06 -17.56
CA ASN A 283 0.22 9.34 -17.15
C ASN A 283 -0.98 9.72 -18.02
N ARG A 284 -2.12 9.96 -17.38
CA ARG A 284 -3.38 10.26 -18.08
C ARG A 284 -3.48 11.69 -18.57
N ILE A 285 -2.86 12.63 -17.87
CA ILE A 285 -2.95 14.07 -18.20
C ILE A 285 -1.96 14.40 -19.30
N THR A 286 -0.71 13.98 -19.17
CA THR A 286 0.32 14.22 -20.19
C THR A 286 0.22 13.26 -21.37
N SER A 287 -0.60 12.20 -21.27
CA SER A 287 -0.72 11.14 -22.28
C SER A 287 0.65 10.58 -22.65
N THR A 288 1.36 10.09 -21.64
CA THR A 288 2.73 9.54 -21.75
C THR A 288 2.87 8.22 -21.00
N LEU A 289 3.74 7.36 -21.52
CA LEU A 289 4.36 6.28 -20.75
C LEU A 289 5.79 6.73 -20.41
N GLU A 290 6.17 6.56 -19.16
CA GLU A 290 7.41 7.07 -18.60
C GLU A 290 8.13 5.99 -17.82
N VAL A 291 9.44 6.16 -17.68
CA VAL A 291 10.31 5.29 -16.90
C VAL A 291 11.12 6.12 -15.92
N MET A 292 11.30 5.62 -14.70
CA MET A 292 12.14 6.24 -13.68
C MET A 292 13.04 5.20 -13.02
N LYS A 293 14.31 5.57 -12.83
CA LYS A 293 15.25 4.72 -12.09
C LYS A 293 14.85 4.62 -10.62
N VAL A 294 14.83 3.40 -10.08
CA VAL A 294 14.45 3.17 -8.68
C VAL A 294 15.65 3.26 -7.74
N ASP A 295 16.79 2.79 -8.21
CA ASP A 295 18.05 2.76 -7.46
C ASP A 295 18.84 4.07 -7.64
N GLY A 296 19.60 4.45 -6.61
CA GLY A 296 20.46 5.64 -6.64
C GLY A 296 19.85 6.86 -5.94
N LYS A 297 20.70 7.86 -5.67
CA LYS A 297 20.26 9.15 -5.07
C LYS A 297 19.49 9.99 -6.08
N THR A 298 20.04 10.09 -7.29
CA THR A 298 19.37 10.70 -8.44
C THR A 298 18.50 9.65 -9.12
N LYS A 299 17.21 9.94 -9.28
CA LYS A 299 16.25 9.06 -9.96
C LYS A 299 15.91 9.64 -11.34
N PRO A 300 16.79 9.49 -12.36
CA PRO A 300 16.50 10.01 -13.69
C PRO A 300 15.20 9.41 -14.21
N ARG A 301 14.41 10.26 -14.87
CA ARG A 301 13.13 9.94 -15.49
C ARG A 301 13.19 10.23 -16.97
N ALA A 302 12.60 9.39 -17.82
CA ALA A 302 12.46 9.66 -19.25
C ALA A 302 11.06 9.30 -19.74
N ILE A 303 10.61 10.00 -20.78
CA ILE A 303 9.40 9.64 -21.54
C ILE A 303 9.80 8.58 -22.56
N ILE A 304 9.09 7.44 -22.56
CA ILE A 304 9.33 6.34 -23.52
C ILE A 304 8.32 6.37 -24.68
N LEU A 305 7.08 6.78 -24.44
CA LEU A 305 6.06 6.90 -25.46
C LEU A 305 5.18 8.10 -25.13
N ALA A 306 4.96 8.99 -26.10
CA ALA A 306 4.12 10.16 -25.97
C ALA A 306 3.01 10.16 -27.02
N ASN A 307 1.89 10.80 -26.71
CA ASN A 307 0.86 11.03 -27.70
C ASN A 307 1.34 11.99 -28.80
N ASN A 308 1.34 11.52 -30.03
CA ASN A 308 1.65 12.30 -31.23
C ASN A 308 0.47 12.35 -32.22
N GLY A 309 -0.75 12.00 -31.77
CA GLY A 309 -1.96 11.91 -32.57
C GLY A 309 -2.12 10.61 -33.37
N ASN A 310 -1.13 9.71 -33.35
CA ASN A 310 -1.24 8.41 -34.01
C ASN A 310 -2.04 7.41 -33.17
N ASN A 311 -2.72 6.48 -33.84
CA ASN A 311 -3.55 5.46 -33.18
C ASN A 311 -2.74 4.49 -32.30
N THR A 312 -1.43 4.32 -32.55
CA THR A 312 -0.55 3.45 -31.76
C THR A 312 0.00 4.10 -30.50
N SER A 313 -0.15 5.42 -30.34
CA SER A 313 0.36 6.18 -29.20
C SER A 313 -0.49 5.99 -27.93
N VAL A 314 -0.06 6.54 -26.80
CA VAL A 314 -0.80 6.42 -25.52
C VAL A 314 -1.71 7.63 -25.32
N ALA A 315 -2.90 7.43 -24.75
CA ALA A 315 -3.77 8.53 -24.30
C ALA A 315 -4.06 8.45 -22.81
N ARG A 316 -4.96 7.55 -22.41
CA ARG A 316 -5.40 7.42 -21.01
C ARG A 316 -5.15 5.97 -20.57
N PRO A 317 -3.96 5.63 -20.06
CA PRO A 317 -3.69 4.26 -19.63
C PRO A 317 -4.50 3.90 -18.36
N ARG A 318 -5.12 2.70 -18.38
CA ARG A 318 -5.98 2.17 -17.29
C ARG A 318 -5.30 1.13 -16.42
N SER A 319 -4.55 0.22 -17.03
CA SER A 319 -3.76 -0.81 -16.37
C SER A 319 -2.53 -1.12 -17.22
N MET A 320 -1.46 -1.60 -16.59
CA MET A 320 -0.19 -1.90 -17.24
C MET A 320 0.45 -3.14 -16.63
N CYS A 321 1.06 -3.96 -17.47
CA CYS A 321 1.98 -5.01 -17.07
C CYS A 321 3.20 -5.03 -18.01
N ILE A 322 4.26 -5.69 -17.59
CA ILE A 322 5.54 -5.70 -18.32
C ILE A 322 6.12 -7.09 -18.40
N ASP A 323 6.90 -7.31 -19.47
CA ASP A 323 7.80 -8.44 -19.62
C ASP A 323 9.24 -7.90 -19.74
N PRO A 324 9.98 -7.83 -18.63
CA PRO A 324 11.37 -7.36 -18.67
C PRO A 324 12.33 -8.30 -19.41
N ILE A 325 11.96 -9.57 -19.57
CA ILE A 325 12.83 -10.56 -20.24
C ILE A 325 12.88 -10.27 -21.74
N ASP A 326 11.73 -9.98 -22.34
CA ASP A 326 11.60 -9.65 -23.76
C ASP A 326 11.56 -8.14 -24.03
N GLY A 327 11.67 -7.32 -22.98
CA GLY A 327 11.68 -5.86 -23.04
C GLY A 327 10.38 -5.28 -23.60
N LYS A 328 9.22 -5.76 -23.14
CA LYS A 328 7.89 -5.31 -23.61
C LYS A 328 7.04 -4.71 -22.50
N ILE A 329 6.23 -3.74 -22.86
CA ILE A 329 5.19 -3.13 -22.03
C ILE A 329 3.84 -3.38 -22.70
N TYR A 330 2.85 -3.76 -21.90
CA TYR A 330 1.48 -3.98 -22.32
C TYR A 330 0.55 -3.12 -21.47
N TRP A 331 -0.43 -2.47 -22.09
CA TRP A 331 -1.36 -1.60 -21.37
C TRP A 331 -2.76 -1.62 -21.95
N THR A 332 -3.74 -1.29 -21.11
CA THR A 332 -5.10 -0.93 -21.53
C THR A 332 -5.20 0.58 -21.68
N ASP A 333 -5.80 1.06 -22.77
CA ASP A 333 -6.00 2.48 -23.03
C ASP A 333 -7.50 2.79 -23.14
N GLU A 334 -7.96 3.85 -22.45
CA GLU A 334 -9.33 4.37 -22.59
C GLU A 334 -9.54 5.15 -23.90
N GLY A 335 -8.47 5.40 -24.64
CA GLY A 335 -8.50 6.25 -25.82
C GLY A 335 -8.65 7.74 -25.49
N GLY A 336 -8.84 8.52 -26.55
CA GLY A 336 -8.83 9.97 -26.52
C GLY A 336 -7.69 10.55 -27.35
N PHE A 337 -7.82 11.82 -27.75
CA PHE A 337 -6.76 12.54 -28.49
C PHE A 337 -6.22 11.78 -29.72
N GLY A 338 -7.11 11.15 -30.52
CA GLY A 338 -6.73 10.38 -31.70
C GLY A 338 -6.30 8.93 -31.45
N VAL A 339 -6.20 8.51 -30.18
CA VAL A 339 -5.90 7.14 -29.77
C VAL A 339 -7.23 6.38 -29.53
N PRO A 340 -7.43 5.18 -30.10
CA PRO A 340 -8.60 4.36 -29.83
C PRO A 340 -8.50 3.64 -28.49
N GLU A 341 -9.63 3.17 -27.97
CA GLU A 341 -9.65 2.15 -26.92
C GLU A 341 -8.93 0.88 -27.40
N LYS A 342 -7.98 0.39 -26.62
CA LYS A 342 -7.11 -0.72 -27.08
C LYS A 342 -6.39 -1.46 -25.97
N ILE A 343 -5.88 -2.64 -26.35
CA ILE A 343 -4.74 -3.32 -25.73
C ILE A 343 -3.49 -2.95 -26.54
N GLY A 344 -2.62 -2.13 -25.96
CA GLY A 344 -1.37 -1.69 -26.57
C GLY A 344 -0.19 -2.58 -26.21
N ARG A 345 0.79 -2.67 -27.12
CA ARG A 345 2.12 -3.23 -26.87
C ARG A 345 3.18 -2.26 -27.38
N VAL A 346 4.24 -2.05 -26.62
CA VAL A 346 5.40 -1.28 -27.03
C VAL A 346 6.66 -1.90 -26.44
N ASN A 347 7.81 -1.70 -27.08
CA ASN A 347 9.08 -2.06 -26.47
C ASN A 347 9.35 -1.14 -25.27
N MET A 348 10.13 -1.61 -24.30
CA MET A 348 10.46 -0.83 -23.09
C MET A 348 11.22 0.46 -23.40
N ASP A 349 11.88 0.53 -24.56
CA ASP A 349 12.54 1.72 -25.09
C ASP A 349 11.62 2.65 -25.90
N GLY A 350 10.32 2.32 -26.02
CA GLY A 350 9.35 3.09 -26.79
C GLY A 350 9.22 2.71 -28.26
N SER A 351 10.08 1.83 -28.76
CA SER A 351 10.06 1.41 -30.16
C SER A 351 8.93 0.42 -30.46
N ASN A 352 8.57 0.31 -31.74
CA ASN A 352 7.59 -0.66 -32.26
C ASN A 352 6.22 -0.69 -31.54
N PRO A 353 5.53 0.46 -31.38
CA PRO A 353 4.20 0.50 -30.75
C PRO A 353 3.16 -0.15 -31.67
N ILE A 354 2.41 -1.11 -31.14
CA ILE A 354 1.43 -1.93 -31.86
C ILE A 354 0.13 -2.03 -31.06
N ILE A 355 -0.99 -2.11 -31.78
CA ILE A 355 -2.31 -2.42 -31.23
C ILE A 355 -2.52 -3.94 -31.32
N LEU A 356 -2.69 -4.61 -30.18
CA LEU A 356 -2.94 -6.05 -30.13
C LEU A 356 -4.43 -6.37 -30.31
N ALA A 357 -5.30 -5.58 -29.69
CA ALA A 357 -6.76 -5.70 -29.79
C ALA A 357 -7.41 -4.34 -29.54
N GLN A 358 -8.65 -4.16 -30.01
CA GLN A 358 -9.46 -2.96 -29.80
C GLN A 358 -10.78 -3.29 -29.10
N PRO A 359 -10.74 -3.80 -27.86
CA PRO A 359 -11.96 -4.02 -27.10
C PRO A 359 -12.60 -2.71 -26.68
N THR A 360 -13.91 -2.74 -26.45
CA THR A 360 -14.64 -1.62 -25.84
C THR A 360 -14.40 -1.60 -24.33
N LYS A 361 -13.98 -0.44 -23.81
CA LYS A 361 -13.68 -0.16 -22.40
C LYS A 361 -12.82 -1.25 -21.74
N PRO A 362 -11.55 -1.40 -22.16
CA PRO A 362 -10.61 -2.28 -21.49
C PRO A 362 -10.29 -1.75 -20.09
N ASP A 363 -10.16 -2.66 -19.12
CA ASP A 363 -9.97 -2.31 -17.71
C ASP A 363 -8.63 -2.84 -17.20
N ALA A 364 -8.55 -4.12 -16.83
CA ALA A 364 -7.35 -4.75 -16.28
C ALA A 364 -6.54 -5.51 -17.34
N ILE A 365 -5.24 -5.65 -17.10
CA ILE A 365 -4.34 -6.49 -17.90
C ILE A 365 -3.28 -7.18 -17.04
N THR A 366 -2.94 -8.41 -17.38
CA THR A 366 -1.83 -9.16 -16.79
C THR A 366 -1.19 -10.07 -17.84
N ILE A 367 0.03 -10.54 -17.59
CA ILE A 367 0.79 -11.38 -18.52
C ILE A 367 1.30 -12.64 -17.83
N ASP A 368 1.14 -13.78 -18.52
CA ASP A 368 1.88 -15.00 -18.26
C ASP A 368 3.17 -14.95 -19.08
N ILE A 369 4.28 -14.56 -18.43
CA ILE A 369 5.58 -14.36 -19.07
C ILE A 369 6.13 -15.67 -19.64
N ASP A 370 5.87 -16.80 -18.97
CA ASP A 370 6.41 -18.10 -19.36
C ASP A 370 5.67 -18.64 -20.60
N ARG A 371 4.35 -18.42 -20.66
CA ARG A 371 3.52 -18.87 -21.78
C ARG A 371 3.33 -17.87 -22.90
N LYS A 372 3.75 -16.61 -22.69
CA LYS A 372 3.57 -15.51 -23.64
C LYS A 372 2.09 -15.27 -23.99
N ILE A 373 1.24 -15.28 -22.97
CA ILE A 373 -0.20 -15.01 -23.07
C ILE A 373 -0.56 -13.81 -22.19
N ILE A 374 -1.35 -12.91 -22.73
CA ILE A 374 -1.92 -11.75 -22.05
C ILE A 374 -3.36 -12.08 -21.68
N TYR A 375 -3.74 -11.73 -20.46
CA TYR A 375 -5.13 -11.77 -20.01
C TYR A 375 -5.60 -10.36 -19.74
N PHE A 376 -6.77 -9.99 -20.25
CA PHE A 376 -7.34 -8.66 -20.05
C PHE A 376 -8.84 -8.73 -19.82
N SER A 377 -9.39 -7.70 -19.18
CA SER A 377 -10.82 -7.58 -18.96
C SER A 377 -11.42 -6.39 -19.70
N THR A 378 -12.71 -6.52 -20.01
CA THR A 378 -13.54 -5.49 -20.65
C THR A 378 -14.76 -5.23 -19.81
N GLN A 379 -15.33 -4.03 -19.89
CA GLN A 379 -16.55 -3.66 -19.15
C GLN A 379 -17.83 -3.71 -20.02
N PHE A 380 -17.71 -3.63 -21.35
CA PHE A 380 -18.88 -3.56 -22.24
C PHE A 380 -18.65 -4.38 -23.53
N PRO A 381 -18.97 -5.69 -23.54
CA PRO A 381 -19.53 -6.49 -22.45
C PRO A 381 -18.51 -6.83 -21.36
N THR A 382 -18.97 -7.24 -20.17
CA THR A 382 -18.07 -7.73 -19.12
C THR A 382 -17.51 -9.08 -19.52
N GLN A 383 -16.20 -9.13 -19.80
CA GLN A 383 -15.51 -10.36 -20.17
C GLN A 383 -14.09 -10.37 -19.62
N ILE A 384 -13.57 -11.57 -19.40
CA ILE A 384 -12.14 -11.83 -19.25
C ILE A 384 -11.70 -12.59 -20.49
N LYS A 385 -10.73 -12.03 -21.22
CA LYS A 385 -10.21 -12.58 -22.46
C LYS A 385 -8.73 -12.92 -22.33
N SER A 386 -8.26 -13.80 -23.20
CA SER A 386 -6.83 -14.06 -23.40
C SER A 386 -6.43 -13.83 -24.84
N ILE A 387 -5.23 -13.34 -25.07
CA ILE A 387 -4.62 -13.13 -26.39
C ILE A 387 -3.12 -13.43 -26.30
N ASN A 388 -2.52 -13.96 -27.36
CA ASN A 388 -1.08 -14.17 -27.42
C ASN A 388 -0.35 -12.82 -27.49
N VAL A 389 0.92 -12.75 -27.06
CA VAL A 389 1.73 -11.52 -27.11
C VAL A 389 1.95 -10.98 -28.53
N ASP A 390 1.73 -11.79 -29.56
CA ASP A 390 1.80 -11.44 -30.97
C ASP A 390 0.47 -10.90 -31.54
N GLY A 391 -0.62 -10.91 -30.74
CA GLY A 391 -1.95 -10.48 -31.13
C GLY A 391 -2.84 -11.58 -31.72
N THR A 392 -2.37 -12.83 -31.77
CA THR A 392 -3.15 -13.96 -32.28
C THR A 392 -3.92 -14.67 -31.17
N GLY A 393 -4.86 -15.53 -31.56
CA GLY A 393 -5.49 -16.48 -30.63
C GLY A 393 -6.36 -15.82 -29.55
N GLU A 394 -6.99 -14.68 -29.86
CA GLU A 394 -7.95 -14.05 -28.94
C GLU A 394 -9.11 -15.03 -28.64
N ARG A 395 -9.38 -15.24 -27.36
CA ARG A 395 -10.52 -16.05 -26.88
C ARG A 395 -11.08 -15.50 -25.58
N THR A 396 -12.39 -15.69 -25.39
CA THR A 396 -13.06 -15.41 -24.12
C THR A 396 -12.81 -16.55 -23.14
N ILE A 397 -12.35 -16.22 -21.94
CA ILE A 397 -12.12 -17.16 -20.84
C ILE A 397 -13.34 -17.18 -19.92
N MET A 398 -13.86 -16.01 -19.55
CA MET A 398 -15.07 -15.87 -18.75
C MET A 398 -15.88 -14.68 -19.23
N ASP A 399 -17.19 -14.75 -18.98
CA ASP A 399 -18.13 -13.67 -19.25
C ASP A 399 -19.22 -13.61 -18.16
N GLU A 400 -20.27 -12.84 -18.43
CA GLU A 400 -21.43 -12.69 -17.53
C GLU A 400 -22.10 -14.04 -17.18
N SER A 401 -22.04 -15.06 -18.05
CA SER A 401 -22.61 -16.39 -17.76
C SER A 401 -21.87 -17.11 -16.62
N ASN A 402 -20.63 -16.71 -16.36
CA ASN A 402 -19.83 -17.19 -15.23
C ASN A 402 -20.01 -16.34 -13.96
N ASN A 403 -21.02 -15.46 -13.91
CA ASN A 403 -21.24 -14.48 -12.84
C ASN A 403 -20.03 -13.55 -12.64
N VAL A 404 -19.43 -13.06 -13.73
CA VAL A 404 -18.43 -11.99 -13.68
C VAL A 404 -19.13 -10.65 -13.87
N GLY A 405 -19.05 -9.76 -12.87
CA GLY A 405 -19.69 -8.44 -12.89
C GLY A 405 -18.75 -7.36 -13.43
N GLN A 406 -17.57 -7.21 -12.81
CA GLN A 406 -16.49 -6.37 -13.34
C GLN A 406 -15.13 -6.91 -12.90
N ALA A 407 -14.33 -7.50 -13.79
CA ALA A 407 -12.99 -7.94 -13.43
C ALA A 407 -11.99 -6.76 -13.40
N LYS A 408 -11.93 -6.03 -12.28
CA LYS A 408 -11.15 -4.79 -12.12
C LYS A 408 -9.64 -5.01 -11.94
N ALA A 409 -9.23 -6.18 -11.46
CA ALA A 409 -7.82 -6.56 -11.40
C ALA A 409 -7.65 -8.04 -11.77
N LEU A 410 -6.52 -8.35 -12.41
CA LEU A 410 -6.16 -9.68 -12.88
C LEU A 410 -4.73 -10.05 -12.45
N GLY A 411 -4.50 -11.32 -12.17
CA GLY A 411 -3.16 -11.85 -11.92
C GLY A 411 -3.07 -13.31 -12.29
N VAL A 412 -1.91 -13.76 -12.77
CA VAL A 412 -1.70 -15.15 -13.20
C VAL A 412 -0.48 -15.79 -12.54
N MET A 413 -0.63 -17.04 -12.10
CA MET A 413 0.45 -17.84 -11.50
C MET A 413 0.19 -19.33 -11.71
N ASN A 414 1.15 -20.06 -12.27
CA ASN A 414 1.14 -21.54 -12.38
C ASN A 414 -0.18 -22.12 -12.93
N ASN A 415 -0.66 -21.64 -14.08
CA ASN A 415 -1.97 -22.01 -14.68
C ASN A 415 -3.22 -21.55 -13.93
N THR A 416 -3.07 -20.77 -12.86
CA THR A 416 -4.20 -20.20 -12.13
C THR A 416 -4.35 -18.73 -12.48
N LEU A 417 -5.56 -18.35 -12.90
CA LEU A 417 -5.97 -16.96 -13.04
C LEU A 417 -6.68 -16.50 -11.76
N PHE A 418 -6.36 -15.31 -11.29
CA PHE A 418 -7.03 -14.64 -10.20
C PHE A 418 -7.71 -13.41 -10.77
N TYR A 419 -8.94 -13.14 -10.35
CA TYR A 419 -9.63 -11.89 -10.66
C TYR A 419 -10.34 -11.34 -9.42
N LEU A 420 -10.40 -10.01 -9.35
CA LEU A 420 -11.08 -9.27 -8.31
C LEU A 420 -12.27 -8.55 -8.94
N ASP A 421 -13.43 -8.75 -8.33
CA ASP A 421 -14.72 -8.27 -8.82
C ASP A 421 -15.37 -7.41 -7.74
N PRO A 422 -15.29 -6.06 -7.84
CA PRO A 422 -15.87 -5.17 -6.86
C PRO A 422 -17.40 -5.10 -6.96
N THR A 423 -17.99 -5.44 -8.11
CA THR A 423 -19.46 -5.45 -8.28
C THR A 423 -20.11 -6.55 -7.46
N TYR A 424 -19.44 -7.70 -7.35
CA TYR A 424 -19.88 -8.83 -6.53
C TYR A 424 -19.04 -9.01 -5.26
N GLU A 425 -18.24 -8.00 -4.88
CA GLU A 425 -17.44 -7.97 -3.64
C GLU A 425 -16.63 -9.26 -3.38
N LYS A 426 -16.02 -9.80 -4.43
CA LYS A 426 -15.33 -11.09 -4.38
C LYS A 426 -13.96 -11.08 -5.02
N LEU A 427 -13.08 -11.92 -4.49
CA LEU A 427 -11.81 -12.31 -5.11
C LEU A 427 -11.86 -13.79 -5.44
N VAL A 428 -11.63 -14.13 -6.70
CA VAL A 428 -11.84 -15.48 -7.23
C VAL A 428 -10.57 -16.03 -7.85
N ARG A 429 -10.37 -17.32 -7.65
CA ARG A 429 -9.33 -18.15 -8.24
C ARG A 429 -9.94 -19.09 -9.27
N VAL A 430 -9.32 -19.16 -10.43
CA VAL A 430 -9.76 -19.99 -11.57
C VAL A 430 -8.59 -20.84 -12.04
N ASP A 431 -8.78 -22.15 -12.14
CA ASP A 431 -7.84 -23.00 -12.86
C ASP A 431 -8.10 -22.86 -14.36
N LEU A 432 -7.09 -22.44 -15.13
CA LEU A 432 -7.23 -22.27 -16.58
C LEU A 432 -7.47 -23.60 -17.33
N ASN A 433 -7.24 -24.75 -16.69
CA ASN A 433 -7.60 -26.07 -17.24
C ASN A 433 -9.04 -26.48 -16.88
N ASP A 434 -9.64 -25.90 -15.83
CA ASP A 434 -11.00 -26.20 -15.34
C ASP A 434 -11.73 -24.89 -15.01
N ILE A 435 -12.05 -24.14 -16.07
CA ILE A 435 -12.62 -22.80 -16.00
C ILE A 435 -14.04 -22.81 -15.38
N ASN A 436 -14.72 -23.95 -15.43
CA ASN A 436 -16.09 -24.13 -14.94
C ASN A 436 -16.19 -24.26 -13.41
N ASN A 437 -15.06 -24.32 -12.69
CA ASN A 437 -15.02 -24.53 -11.25
C ASN A 437 -14.27 -23.40 -10.52
N PRO A 438 -14.71 -22.14 -10.64
CA PRO A 438 -14.09 -21.02 -9.94
C PRO A 438 -14.21 -21.21 -8.42
N LYS A 439 -13.14 -20.87 -7.68
CA LYS A 439 -13.09 -20.92 -6.22
C LYS A 439 -12.96 -19.53 -5.64
N VAL A 440 -13.88 -19.16 -4.76
CA VAL A 440 -13.87 -17.87 -4.08
C VAL A 440 -12.81 -17.89 -2.96
N ILE A 441 -11.96 -16.87 -2.93
CA ILE A 441 -10.95 -16.64 -1.89
C ILE A 441 -11.49 -15.64 -0.86
N LEU A 442 -12.08 -14.54 -1.35
CA LEU A 442 -12.75 -13.51 -0.55
C LEU A 442 -14.17 -13.33 -1.05
N GLU A 443 -15.11 -13.12 -0.13
CA GLU A 443 -16.53 -12.95 -0.42
C GLU A 443 -17.12 -11.93 0.55
N ASN A 444 -18.05 -11.09 0.06
CA ASN A 444 -18.66 -10.00 0.83
C ASN A 444 -17.61 -9.05 1.42
N GLU A 445 -16.55 -8.78 0.65
CA GLU A 445 -15.51 -7.82 1.02
C GLU A 445 -15.78 -6.49 0.31
N PRO A 446 -16.26 -5.47 1.04
CA PRO A 446 -16.56 -4.18 0.44
C PRO A 446 -15.28 -3.44 0.05
N ASP A 447 -15.43 -2.55 -0.92
CA ASP A 447 -14.39 -1.62 -1.38
C ASP A 447 -13.08 -2.28 -1.83
N LEU A 448 -13.17 -3.43 -2.51
CA LEU A 448 -12.06 -4.05 -3.22
C LEU A 448 -11.58 -3.15 -4.37
N LYS A 449 -10.30 -2.75 -4.35
CA LYS A 449 -9.74 -1.83 -5.35
C LYS A 449 -8.93 -2.55 -6.41
N THR A 450 -7.92 -3.30 -6.00
CA THR A 450 -6.94 -3.97 -6.88
C THR A 450 -6.13 -5.01 -6.10
N PHE A 451 -5.36 -5.86 -6.78
CA PHE A 451 -4.39 -6.75 -6.14
C PHE A 451 -3.17 -6.98 -7.03
N THR A 452 -2.07 -7.46 -6.43
CA THR A 452 -0.92 -8.03 -7.16
C THR A 452 -0.45 -9.32 -6.49
N ILE A 453 0.12 -10.23 -7.27
CA ILE A 453 0.62 -11.51 -6.74
C ILE A 453 2.06 -11.30 -6.25
N PHE A 454 2.24 -11.32 -4.93
CA PHE A 454 3.57 -11.36 -4.34
C PHE A 454 4.16 -12.76 -4.51
N LYS A 455 5.28 -12.85 -5.23
CA LYS A 455 6.00 -14.10 -5.49
C LYS A 455 7.49 -13.83 -5.74
N LYS A 456 8.31 -14.87 -5.62
CA LYS A 456 9.69 -14.83 -6.12
C LYS A 456 9.66 -14.70 -7.64
N ARG A 457 10.30 -13.67 -8.17
CA ARG A 457 10.47 -13.47 -9.62
C ARG A 457 11.84 -14.04 -10.03
N PRO A 458 11.93 -14.75 -11.16
CA PRO A 458 13.20 -15.34 -11.58
C PRO A 458 14.22 -14.25 -11.90
N LEU A 459 15.47 -14.48 -11.47
CA LEU A 459 16.62 -13.72 -11.92
C LEU A 459 17.19 -14.45 -13.13
N VAL A 460 16.94 -13.88 -14.31
CA VAL A 460 17.46 -14.38 -15.59
C VAL A 460 18.60 -13.48 -16.05
N ASP A 461 19.40 -13.97 -17.00
CA ASP A 461 20.39 -13.15 -17.68
C ASP A 461 19.69 -11.97 -18.37
N HIS A 462 20.03 -10.75 -17.93
CA HIS A 462 19.37 -9.53 -18.36
C HIS A 462 20.44 -8.43 -18.56
N PRO A 463 20.44 -7.74 -19.70
CA PRO A 463 21.57 -6.90 -20.10
C PRO A 463 21.74 -5.64 -19.23
N CYS A 464 20.71 -5.25 -18.48
CA CYS A 464 20.79 -4.14 -17.51
C CYS A 464 21.07 -4.57 -16.07
N LEU A 465 21.16 -5.88 -15.79
CA LEU A 465 21.29 -6.40 -14.43
C LEU A 465 22.65 -6.06 -13.81
N ILE A 466 23.72 -6.17 -14.60
CA ILE A 466 25.10 -5.90 -14.18
C ILE A 466 25.46 -4.47 -14.55
N SER A 467 25.92 -3.69 -13.58
CA SER A 467 26.42 -2.30 -13.76
C SER A 467 25.50 -1.40 -14.58
N ASN A 468 24.17 -1.58 -14.48
CA ASN A 468 23.19 -0.82 -15.27
C ASN A 468 23.42 -0.92 -16.79
N GLY A 469 23.93 -2.05 -17.28
CA GLY A 469 24.33 -2.21 -18.69
C GLY A 469 25.44 -1.24 -19.13
N ASN A 470 26.20 -0.68 -18.19
CA ASN A 470 27.14 0.43 -18.35
C ASN A 470 26.51 1.79 -18.68
N CYS A 471 25.18 1.93 -18.70
CA CYS A 471 24.51 3.20 -18.99
C CYS A 471 24.71 4.23 -17.87
N ASP A 472 24.97 5.49 -18.24
CA ASP A 472 25.15 6.59 -17.28
C ASP A 472 23.89 6.83 -16.42
N GLN A 473 22.70 6.67 -17.00
CA GLN A 473 21.43 6.98 -16.33
C GLN A 473 20.46 5.80 -16.35
N ILE A 474 19.75 5.56 -17.45
CA ILE A 474 18.71 4.52 -17.54
C ILE A 474 19.13 3.46 -18.56
N CYS A 475 19.04 2.19 -18.18
CA CYS A 475 19.21 1.05 -19.07
C CYS A 475 17.87 0.36 -19.29
N LEU A 476 17.51 0.15 -20.55
CA LEU A 476 16.30 -0.53 -20.97
C LEU A 476 16.66 -1.75 -21.82
N PRO A 477 16.03 -2.91 -21.59
CA PRO A 477 16.18 -4.06 -22.48
C PRO A 477 15.60 -3.73 -23.87
N SER A 478 16.26 -4.23 -24.90
CA SER A 478 15.90 -4.06 -26.30
C SER A 478 15.87 -5.42 -27.01
N GLU A 479 15.35 -5.44 -28.23
CA GLU A 479 15.20 -6.67 -29.01
C GLU A 479 16.53 -7.42 -29.19
N GLY A 480 16.44 -8.74 -29.30
CA GLY A 480 17.62 -9.61 -29.44
C GLY A 480 18.47 -9.73 -28.17
N ARG A 481 17.88 -9.53 -26.97
CA ARG A 481 18.60 -9.50 -25.67
C ARG A 481 19.69 -8.42 -25.60
N SER A 482 19.51 -7.34 -26.35
CA SER A 482 20.38 -6.17 -26.32
C SER A 482 19.89 -5.16 -25.27
N ARG A 483 20.61 -4.04 -25.11
CA ARG A 483 20.16 -2.93 -24.25
C ARG A 483 20.34 -1.59 -24.92
N LEU A 484 19.47 -0.66 -24.56
CA LEU A 484 19.56 0.75 -24.92
C LEU A 484 19.78 1.60 -23.67
N CYS A 485 20.71 2.56 -23.76
CA CYS A 485 20.83 3.60 -22.75
C CYS A 485 19.96 4.80 -23.11
N THR A 486 19.16 5.23 -22.14
CA THR A 486 18.25 6.37 -22.22
C THR A 486 18.65 7.42 -21.18
N CYS A 487 18.57 8.68 -21.60
CA CYS A 487 18.86 9.83 -20.75
C CYS A 487 17.57 10.39 -20.18
N GLY A 488 17.63 10.84 -18.94
CA GLY A 488 16.51 11.44 -18.26
C GLY A 488 16.31 12.92 -18.61
N VAL A 489 15.27 13.49 -18.03
CA VAL A 489 14.87 14.90 -18.14
C VAL A 489 16.07 15.83 -17.99
N GLY A 490 16.24 16.75 -18.94
CA GLY A 490 17.38 17.67 -18.98
C GLY A 490 18.57 17.18 -19.81
N PHE A 491 18.59 15.89 -20.17
CA PHE A 491 19.73 15.27 -20.85
C PHE A 491 19.32 14.58 -22.15
N ARG A 492 20.21 14.69 -23.15
CA ARG A 492 20.15 13.96 -24.40
C ARG A 492 21.29 12.97 -24.50
N LYS A 493 21.12 12.00 -25.39
CA LYS A 493 22.14 11.02 -25.72
C LYS A 493 23.33 11.70 -26.43
N ASP A 494 24.53 11.58 -25.85
CA ASP A 494 25.79 12.07 -26.45
C ASP A 494 26.48 10.97 -27.26
N ASN A 495 26.49 9.75 -26.72
CA ASN A 495 26.91 8.54 -27.41
C ASN A 495 26.04 7.35 -26.96
N GLU A 496 26.42 6.11 -27.25
CA GLU A 496 25.60 4.94 -26.89
C GLU A 496 25.32 4.78 -25.38
N VAL A 497 26.11 5.42 -24.53
CA VAL A 497 26.15 5.20 -23.08
C VAL A 497 25.98 6.49 -22.28
N ARG A 498 26.54 7.59 -22.78
CA ARG A 498 26.66 8.87 -22.08
C ARG A 498 25.53 9.83 -22.36
N CYS A 499 25.22 10.61 -21.33
CA CYS A 499 24.22 11.65 -21.35
C CYS A 499 24.87 13.02 -21.25
N ALA A 500 24.44 13.96 -22.10
CA ALA A 500 24.86 15.36 -22.08
C ALA A 500 23.65 16.28 -21.99
N GLU A 501 23.82 17.45 -21.38
CA GLU A 501 22.73 18.41 -21.25
C GLU A 501 22.25 18.93 -22.63
N PHE A 502 20.96 19.27 -22.70
CA PHE A 502 20.42 19.95 -23.87
C PHE A 502 20.97 21.38 -23.95
N LYS A 503 21.45 21.75 -25.15
CA LYS A 503 21.90 23.12 -25.45
C LYS A 503 20.86 23.95 -26.20
N THR A 504 19.90 23.30 -26.85
CA THR A 504 18.90 23.96 -27.68
C THR A 504 17.59 23.20 -27.56
N TYR A 505 16.55 23.91 -27.10
CA TYR A 505 15.22 23.37 -26.84
C TYR A 505 14.21 24.52 -26.77
N ALA A 506 12.93 24.21 -26.96
CA ALA A 506 11.85 25.17 -26.79
C ALA A 506 11.41 25.18 -25.32
N VAL A 507 11.17 26.36 -24.75
CA VAL A 507 10.54 26.50 -23.42
C VAL A 507 9.12 26.99 -23.63
N VAL A 508 8.17 26.28 -23.04
CA VAL A 508 6.74 26.56 -23.19
C VAL A 508 6.14 26.73 -21.80
N ALA A 509 5.48 27.87 -21.60
CA ALA A 509 4.69 28.12 -20.41
C ALA A 509 3.23 27.72 -20.63
N GLN A 510 2.66 27.09 -19.62
CA GLN A 510 1.24 26.81 -19.44
C GLN A 510 0.81 27.50 -18.14
N LEU A 511 -0.50 27.59 -17.88
CA LEU A 511 -1.01 28.29 -16.70
C LEU A 511 -0.42 27.76 -15.38
N ASP A 512 -0.20 26.46 -15.28
CA ASP A 512 0.25 25.79 -14.05
C ASP A 512 1.69 25.26 -14.10
N THR A 513 2.33 25.27 -15.28
CA THR A 513 3.63 24.65 -15.48
C THR A 513 4.48 25.31 -16.57
N ILE A 514 5.81 25.16 -16.49
CA ILE A 514 6.74 25.46 -17.59
C ILE A 514 7.51 24.19 -17.94
N ARG A 515 7.57 23.87 -19.22
CA ARG A 515 8.27 22.68 -19.73
C ARG A 515 9.26 23.05 -20.83
N GLY A 516 10.34 22.28 -20.90
CA GLY A 516 11.32 22.36 -21.97
C GLY A 516 11.18 21.16 -22.89
N PHE A 517 11.01 21.40 -24.19
CA PHE A 517 10.82 20.37 -25.20
C PHE A 517 11.99 20.34 -26.16
N SER A 518 12.50 19.12 -26.40
CA SER A 518 13.44 18.86 -27.49
C SER A 518 12.84 19.29 -28.82
N LEU A 519 13.66 19.92 -29.68
CA LEU A 519 13.23 20.31 -31.03
C LEU A 519 13.16 19.12 -32.01
N LYS A 520 13.58 17.92 -31.57
CA LYS A 520 13.72 16.74 -32.43
C LYS A 520 12.73 15.62 -32.07
N ASP A 521 12.34 15.53 -30.81
CA ASP A 521 11.57 14.42 -30.26
C ASP A 521 10.76 14.89 -29.05
N SER A 522 10.03 13.97 -28.43
CA SER A 522 9.19 14.25 -27.25
C SER A 522 9.97 14.28 -25.93
N SER A 523 11.30 14.34 -25.95
CA SER A 523 12.11 14.36 -24.73
C SER A 523 11.97 15.69 -23.99
N GLU A 524 11.97 15.63 -22.67
CA GLU A 524 12.00 16.82 -21.82
C GLU A 524 13.42 17.33 -21.64
N ALA A 525 13.66 18.55 -22.12
CA ALA A 525 14.98 19.14 -22.21
C ALA A 525 15.40 19.94 -20.96
N MET A 526 14.51 20.11 -19.99
CA MET A 526 14.78 20.77 -18.72
C MET A 526 13.90 20.18 -17.61
N VAL A 527 14.30 20.38 -16.35
CA VAL A 527 13.44 20.06 -15.21
C VAL A 527 12.20 20.97 -15.25
N PRO A 528 10.99 20.40 -15.25
CA PRO A 528 9.78 21.21 -15.32
C PRO A 528 9.61 22.07 -14.08
N ILE A 529 9.08 23.28 -14.29
CA ILE A 529 8.65 24.16 -13.19
C ILE A 529 7.17 23.86 -12.99
N SER A 530 6.84 23.22 -11.88
CA SER A 530 5.49 22.77 -11.57
C SER A 530 5.27 22.73 -10.05
N GLY A 531 4.00 22.66 -9.66
CA GLY A 531 3.62 22.69 -8.25
C GLY A 531 2.31 23.43 -8.01
N PRO A 532 1.71 23.27 -6.82
CA PRO A 532 0.48 23.98 -6.49
C PRO A 532 0.75 25.49 -6.36
N GLY A 533 -0.11 26.30 -6.97
CA GLY A 533 -0.09 27.76 -6.83
C GLY A 533 0.52 28.54 -7.99
N HIS A 534 1.18 27.86 -8.95
CA HIS A 534 1.66 28.49 -10.17
C HIS A 534 0.51 29.03 -11.03
N HIS A 535 0.68 30.27 -11.52
CA HIS A 535 -0.17 30.95 -12.48
C HIS A 535 0.71 31.72 -13.46
N ILE A 536 1.25 31.00 -14.42
CA ILE A 536 2.34 31.46 -15.28
C ILE A 536 1.76 32.03 -16.56
N LEU A 537 2.05 33.30 -16.83
CA LEU A 537 1.55 33.98 -18.03
C LEU A 537 2.57 34.02 -19.16
N HIS A 538 3.85 34.17 -18.83
CA HIS A 538 4.91 34.36 -19.82
C HIS A 538 6.25 33.83 -19.32
N VAL A 539 7.09 33.37 -20.25
CA VAL A 539 8.44 32.88 -20.00
C VAL A 539 9.42 33.55 -20.97
N ASP A 540 10.63 33.83 -20.50
CA ASP A 540 11.74 34.34 -21.31
C ASP A 540 13.06 33.68 -20.91
N ILE A 541 14.07 33.70 -21.78
CA ILE A 541 15.31 32.93 -21.63
C ILE A 541 16.53 33.83 -21.78
N HIS A 542 17.40 33.84 -20.78
CA HIS A 542 18.74 34.41 -20.89
C HIS A 542 19.76 33.29 -21.14
N TYR A 543 20.08 33.08 -22.42
CA TYR A 543 20.88 31.93 -22.87
C TYR A 543 22.33 31.96 -22.36
N SER A 544 23.03 33.10 -22.47
CA SER A 544 24.45 33.20 -22.09
C SER A 544 24.71 32.85 -20.63
N ASP A 545 23.82 33.30 -19.75
CA ASP A 545 23.93 33.00 -18.33
C ASP A 545 23.16 31.76 -17.92
N ASN A 546 22.43 31.08 -18.81
CA ASN A 546 21.62 29.89 -18.51
C ASN A 546 20.52 30.12 -17.45
N TRP A 547 19.67 31.12 -17.67
CA TRP A 547 18.51 31.42 -16.82
C TRP A 547 17.19 31.37 -17.58
N ILE A 548 16.17 30.84 -16.93
CA ILE A 548 14.77 30.90 -17.34
C ILE A 548 14.07 31.90 -16.44
N TYR A 549 13.39 32.88 -17.01
CA TYR A 549 12.60 33.88 -16.31
C TYR A 549 11.12 33.65 -16.58
N TRP A 550 10.27 33.83 -15.58
CA TRP A 550 8.83 33.79 -15.79
C TRP A 550 8.08 34.73 -14.86
N VAL A 551 6.85 35.05 -15.26
CA VAL A 551 5.95 35.92 -14.51
C VAL A 551 4.85 35.09 -13.88
N GLU A 552 4.69 35.20 -12.56
CA GLU A 552 3.57 34.65 -11.79
C GLU A 552 2.48 35.70 -11.57
N TYR A 553 1.22 35.31 -11.76
CA TYR A 553 0.06 36.18 -11.63
C TYR A 553 -1.09 35.54 -10.84
N ASN A 554 -1.37 36.09 -9.67
CA ASN A 554 -2.70 36.17 -9.07
C ASN A 554 -3.32 34.86 -8.52
N ARG A 555 -2.64 34.25 -7.53
CA ARG A 555 -3.28 33.71 -6.30
C ARG A 555 -2.24 33.43 -5.20
N GLY A 556 -2.32 34.16 -4.08
CA GLY A 556 -1.52 33.91 -2.87
C GLY A 556 -0.27 34.81 -2.75
N THR A 557 0.83 34.26 -2.24
CA THR A 557 2.08 35.01 -1.96
C THR A 557 3.05 35.10 -3.14
N TRP A 558 2.71 34.50 -4.29
CA TRP A 558 3.59 34.38 -5.45
C TRP A 558 3.12 35.31 -6.57
N ASN A 559 3.41 36.60 -6.43
CA ASN A 559 3.28 37.57 -7.51
C ASN A 559 4.66 38.15 -7.80
N GLY A 560 5.07 38.15 -9.06
CA GLY A 560 6.37 38.69 -9.42
C GLY A 560 7.06 37.99 -10.57
N ILE A 561 8.31 38.39 -10.79
CA ILE A 561 9.20 37.73 -11.75
C ILE A 561 10.16 36.85 -10.98
N PHE A 562 10.29 35.61 -11.42
CA PHE A 562 11.20 34.64 -10.85
C PHE A 562 12.19 34.18 -11.92
N ARG A 563 13.30 33.61 -11.46
CA ARG A 563 14.27 32.93 -12.31
C ARG A 563 14.75 31.62 -11.72
N ILE A 564 15.12 30.69 -12.59
CA ILE A 564 15.65 29.37 -12.21
C ILE A 564 16.62 28.85 -13.28
N ARG A 565 17.50 27.93 -12.88
CA ARG A 565 18.34 27.16 -13.81
C ARG A 565 17.52 26.05 -14.48
N PRO A 566 17.84 25.64 -15.72
CA PRO A 566 17.15 24.52 -16.38
C PRO A 566 17.22 23.18 -15.67
N ASN A 567 18.21 22.99 -14.80
CA ASN A 567 18.35 21.80 -13.96
C ASN A 567 17.50 21.86 -12.66
N GLY A 568 16.67 22.89 -12.50
CA GLY A 568 15.79 23.10 -11.34
C GLY A 568 16.47 23.74 -10.11
N THR A 569 17.73 24.19 -10.23
CA THR A 569 18.47 24.80 -9.12
C THR A 569 18.41 26.33 -9.12
N ASP A 570 18.87 26.94 -8.02
CA ASP A 570 18.96 28.40 -7.82
C ASP A 570 17.66 29.18 -8.10
N MET A 571 16.52 28.65 -7.70
CA MET A 571 15.25 29.39 -7.80
C MET A 571 15.33 30.68 -6.98
N GLN A 572 15.12 31.82 -7.64
CA GLN A 572 15.25 33.14 -7.03
C GLN A 572 14.14 34.08 -7.50
N PRO A 573 13.52 34.85 -6.59
CA PRO A 573 12.68 35.97 -6.99
C PRO A 573 13.53 37.12 -7.50
N VAL A 574 13.14 37.69 -8.64
CA VAL A 574 13.74 38.88 -9.27
C VAL A 574 12.97 40.13 -8.88
N ILE A 575 11.65 40.08 -9.00
CA ILE A 575 10.73 41.14 -8.55
C ILE A 575 9.71 40.48 -7.64
N ARG A 576 9.57 40.98 -6.41
CA ARG A 576 8.69 40.40 -5.38
C ARG A 576 7.37 41.14 -5.17
N GLU A 577 7.30 42.40 -5.60
CA GLU A 577 6.18 43.30 -5.35
C GLU A 577 5.99 44.23 -6.57
N GLY A 578 4.75 44.68 -6.81
CA GLY A 578 4.44 45.68 -7.84
C GLY A 578 4.11 45.14 -9.23
N ILE A 579 3.81 43.84 -9.38
CA ILE A 579 3.28 43.25 -10.61
C ILE A 579 1.90 42.67 -10.29
N GLY A 580 0.85 43.36 -10.75
CA GLY A 580 -0.55 43.06 -10.44
C GLY A 580 -1.13 44.04 -9.45
#